data_AF-A0A1W2CWH7-F1
#
_entry.id   AF-A0A1W2CWH7-F1
#
_cell.length_a   1.000
_cell.length_b   1.000
_cell.length_c   1.000
_cell.angle_alpha   90.00
_cell.angle_beta   90.00
_cell.angle_gamma   90.00
#
_symmetry.space_group_name_H-M   'P 1'
#
loop_
_entity.id
_entity.type
_entity.pdbx_description
1 polymer ?
#
loop_
_entity_poly.entity_id
_entity_poly.type
_entity_poly.pdbx_seq_one_letter_code
_entity_poly.pdbx_strand_id
1 'polypeptide(L)' 'MLLEFALPWVQRNPQIRTYFHKGRDYQAEVDKARGRWQFDMIKHSSAIEPDSVILEITDIAPKPQLSSGAA' A
#
# COMPACT_ATOMS: atom_id res chain seq x y z
N MET A 1 7.67 6.50 2.58
CA MET A 1 6.60 6.10 1.63
C MET A 1 5.27 6.07 2.37
N LEU A 2 4.10 6.26 1.75
CA LEU A 2 2.81 6.41 2.47
C LEU A 2 2.50 5.26 3.46
N LEU A 3 2.85 4.01 3.10
CA LEU A 3 2.59 2.83 3.95
C LEU A 3 3.42 2.81 5.26
N GLU A 4 4.55 3.51 5.31
CA GLU A 4 5.34 3.65 6.56
C GLU A 4 4.53 4.36 7.63
N PHE A 5 3.73 5.35 7.23
CA PHE A 5 2.84 6.04 8.14
C PHE A 5 1.69 5.14 8.59
N ALA A 6 1.25 4.13 7.83
CA ALA A 6 0.19 3.22 8.31
C ALA A 6 0.72 2.20 9.33
N LEU A 7 2.02 1.91 9.33
CA LEU A 7 2.62 0.77 10.02
C LEU A 7 2.31 0.71 11.53
N PRO A 8 2.40 1.80 12.32
CA PRO A 8 2.10 1.74 13.76
C PRO A 8 0.65 1.36 14.07
N TRP A 9 -0.29 1.63 13.15
CA TRP A 9 -1.70 1.26 13.30
C TRP A 9 -1.94 -0.20 12.90
N VAL A 10 -1.33 -0.64 11.80
CA VAL A 10 -1.38 -2.03 11.32
C VAL A 10 -0.78 -2.99 12.34
N GLN A 11 0.35 -2.64 12.95
CA GLN A 11 0.99 -3.46 13.98
C GLN A 11 0.15 -3.62 15.25
N ARG A 12 -0.68 -2.62 15.59
CA ARG A 12 -1.57 -2.66 16.75
C ARG A 12 -2.88 -3.40 16.47
N ASN A 13 -3.31 -3.44 15.22
CA ASN A 13 -4.51 -4.14 14.79
C ASN A 13 -4.30 -4.78 13.41
N PRO A 14 -3.95 -6.07 13.36
CA PRO A 14 -3.77 -6.80 12.10
C PRO A 14 -5.03 -6.84 11.22
N GLN A 15 -6.23 -6.63 11.78
CA GLN A 15 -7.49 -6.60 11.04
C GLN A 15 -7.85 -5.20 10.51
N ILE A 16 -6.96 -4.21 10.68
CA ILE A 16 -7.24 -2.85 10.21
C ILE A 16 -7.33 -2.82 8.68
N ARG A 17 -8.34 -2.14 8.18
CA ARG A 17 -8.49 -1.82 6.75
C ARG A 17 -8.15 -0.36 6.55
N THR A 18 -7.20 -0.09 5.65
CA THR A 18 -6.79 1.27 5.33
C THR A 18 -7.35 1.68 3.97
N TYR A 19 -7.79 2.92 3.85
CA TYR A 19 -8.37 3.46 2.62
C TYR A 19 -7.60 4.71 2.20
N PHE A 20 -7.10 4.72 0.97
CA PHE A 20 -6.32 5.83 0.42
C PHE A 20 -6.98 6.33 -0.86
N HIS A 21 -7.42 7.59 -0.86
CA HIS A 21 -7.81 8.27 -2.09
C HIS A 21 -6.57 8.57 -2.93
N LYS A 22 -6.60 8.20 -4.20
CA LYS A 22 -5.50 8.39 -5.15
C LYS A 22 -6.02 8.92 -6.48
N GLY A 23 -5.23 9.77 -7.12
CA GLY A 23 -5.50 10.26 -8.47
C GLY A 23 -5.08 9.26 -9.55
N ARG A 24 -5.14 9.70 -10.81
CA ARG A 24 -4.93 8.87 -12.02
C ARG A 24 -3.59 8.12 -12.07
N ASP A 25 -2.56 8.66 -11.42
CA ASP A 25 -1.19 8.12 -11.45
C ASP A 25 -0.95 7.06 -10.35
N TYR A 26 -2.00 6.60 -9.65
CA TYR A 26 -1.90 5.66 -8.53
C TYR A 26 -1.16 4.36 -8.87
N GLN A 27 -1.25 3.88 -10.12
CA GLN A 27 -0.63 2.61 -10.52
C GLN A 27 0.90 2.68 -10.39
N ALA A 28 1.52 3.77 -10.82
CA ALA A 28 2.97 3.95 -10.69
C ALA A 28 3.40 4.01 -9.21
N GLU A 29 2.58 4.61 -8.35
CA GLU A 29 2.82 4.62 -6.90
C GLU A 29 2.70 3.21 -6.29
N VAL A 30 1.71 2.42 -6.72
CA VAL A 30 1.52 1.02 -6.30
C VAL A 30 2.71 0.17 -6.74
N ASP A 31 3.16 0.30 -7.98
CA ASP A 31 4.28 -0.49 -8.50
C ASP A 31 5.57 -0.20 -7.71
N LYS A 32 5.81 1.09 -7.41
CA LYS A 32 6.92 1.51 -6.54
C LYS A 32 6.78 0.95 -5.13
N ALA A 33 5.56 0.95 -4.58
CA ALA A 33 5.26 0.39 -3.26
C ALA A 33 5.53 -1.11 -3.20
N ARG A 34 5.11 -1.86 -4.23
CA ARG A 34 5.31 -3.32 -4.35
C ARG A 34 6.79 -3.72 -4.35
N GLY A 35 7.71 -2.81 -4.69
CA GLY A 35 9.15 -3.05 -4.58
C GLY A 35 9.65 -3.19 -3.14
N ARG A 36 9.02 -2.50 -2.17
CA ARG A 36 9.46 -2.46 -0.76
C ARG A 36 8.46 -3.08 0.22
N TRP A 37 7.22 -3.29 -0.21
CA TRP A 37 6.11 -3.69 0.66
C TRP A 37 5.37 -4.91 0.09
N GLN A 38 4.84 -5.70 1.00
CA GLN A 38 3.79 -6.69 0.74
C GLN A 38 2.49 -6.18 1.37
N PHE A 39 1.39 -6.37 0.67
CA PHE A 39 0.04 -5.95 1.09
C PHE A 39 -1.01 -6.55 0.16
N ASP A 40 -2.23 -6.69 0.64
CA ASP A 40 -3.38 -6.97 -0.21
C ASP A 40 -4.04 -5.66 -0.64
N MET A 41 -4.67 -5.64 -1.81
CA MET A 41 -5.23 -4.41 -2.38
C MET A 41 -6.53 -4.68 -3.14
N ILE A 42 -7.57 -3.92 -2.79
CA ILE A 42 -8.81 -3.81 -3.55
C ILE A 42 -8.92 -2.39 -4.09
N LYS A 43 -9.22 -2.27 -5.39
CA LYS A 43 -9.46 -0.99 -6.04
C LYS A 43 -10.97 -0.72 -6.08
N HIS A 44 -11.38 0.41 -5.53
CA HIS A 44 -12.74 0.93 -5.65
C HIS A 44 -12.73 2.10 -6.61
N SER A 45 -13.51 2.01 -7.69
CA SER A 45 -13.69 3.12 -8.63
C SER A 45 -14.38 4.29 -7.94
N SER A 46 -13.91 5.51 -8.18
CA SER A 46 -14.59 6.70 -7.69
C SER A 46 -15.90 6.93 -8.47
N ALA A 47 -16.98 7.21 -7.74
CA ALA A 47 -18.27 7.53 -8.33
C ALA A 47 -18.39 9.00 -8.78
N ILE A 48 -17.44 9.86 -8.36
CA ILE A 48 -17.50 11.33 -8.53
C ILE A 48 -16.41 11.80 -9.49
N GLU A 49 -15.21 11.24 -9.41
CA GLU A 49 -14.06 11.60 -10.24
C GLU A 49 -13.59 10.37 -11.04
N PRO A 50 -13.86 10.30 -12.36
CA PRO A 50 -13.59 9.09 -13.16
C PRO A 50 -12.13 8.62 -13.12
N ASP A 51 -11.22 9.55 -12.90
CA ASP A 51 -9.77 9.32 -12.89
C ASP A 51 -9.20 9.09 -11.49
N SER A 52 -10.04 9.04 -10.45
CA SER A 52 -9.60 8.76 -9.08
C SER A 52 -10.08 7.39 -8.59
N VAL A 53 -9.38 6.86 -7.59
CA VAL A 53 -9.68 5.57 -6.97
C VAL A 53 -9.59 5.69 -5.46
N ILE A 54 -10.35 4.86 -4.76
CA ILE A 54 -10.04 4.52 -3.37
C ILE A 54 -9.33 3.17 -3.40
N LEU A 55 -8.09 3.15 -2.92
CA LEU A 55 -7.37 1.91 -2.66
C LEU A 55 -7.66 1.47 -1.24
N GLU A 56 -8.28 0.32 -1.10
CA GLU A 56 -8.32 -0.40 0.16
C GLU A 56 -7.08 -1.29 0.25
N ILE A 57 -6.31 -1.15 1.31
CA ILE A 57 -5.07 -1.89 1.53
C ILE A 57 -5.11 -2.55 2.90
N THR A 58 -4.78 -3.85 2.94
CA THR A 58 -4.67 -4.67 4.15
C THR A 58 -3.33 -5.41 4.17
N ASP A 59 -3.01 -6.04 5.31
CA ASP A 59 -1.85 -6.93 5.44
C ASP A 59 -0.51 -6.25 5.08
N ILE A 60 -0.40 -4.96 5.43
CA ILE A 60 0.77 -4.13 5.13
C ILE A 60 1.97 -4.60 5.94
N ALA A 61 3.01 -5.05 5.25
CA ALA A 61 4.30 -5.35 5.86
C ALA A 61 5.48 -4.95 4.95
N PRO A 62 6.63 -4.56 5.53
CA PRO A 62 7.85 -4.38 4.75
C PRO A 62 8.31 -5.74 4.20
N LYS A 63 8.81 -5.75 2.96
CA LYS A 63 9.48 -6.95 2.44
C LYS A 63 10.79 -7.18 3.19
N PRO A 64 11.16 -8.44 3.48
CA PRO A 64 12.48 -8.74 4.01
C PRO A 64 13.53 -8.23 3.03
N GLN A 65 14.41 -7.34 3.48
CA GLN A 65 15.58 -6.97 2.70
C GLN A 65 16.52 -8.18 2.73
N LEU A 66 16.59 -8.93 1.64
CA LEU A 66 17.63 -9.95 1.48
C LEU A 66 18.98 -9.20 1.57
N SER A 67 19.68 -9.39 2.69
CA SER A 67 21.08 -8.99 2.77
C SER A 67 21.82 -9.79 1.71
N SER A 68 22.36 -9.11 0.71
CA SER A 68 23.42 -9.70 -0.10
C SER A 68 24.58 -9.94 0.85
N GLY A 69 24.70 -11.16 1.36
CA GLY A 69 25.90 -11.61 2.05
C GLY A 69 27.05 -11.47 1.07
N ALA A 70 27.87 -10.44 1.27
CA ALA A 70 29.17 -10.35 0.63
C ALA A 70 30.01 -11.49 1.20
N ALA A 71 30.36 -12.42 0.33
CA ALA A 71 31.43 -13.40 0.51
C ALA A 71 32.80 -12.70 0.47
#